data_AF-A0A553V278-F1
#
_entry.id   AF-A0A553V278-F1
#
_cell.length_a   1.000
_cell.length_b   1.000
_cell.length_c   1.000
_cell.angle_alpha   90.00
_cell.angle_beta   90.00
_cell.angle_gamma   90.00
#
_symmetry.space_group_name_H-M   'P 1'
#
loop_
_entity.id
_entity.type
_entity.pdbx_description
1 polymer ?
#
loop_
_entity_poly.entity_id
_entity_poly.type
_entity_poly.pdbx_seq_one_letter_code
_entity_poly.pdbx_strand_id
1 'polypeptide(L)'
;MSVHYYFSLVSSGLKCLSLLVGGASFLLGTPAIFTPKDKASLQALLQNPHISLQQIDTKHVKDMSYLFCLQEPLHKKGICTAYREDFKGIGKWDVSHVENMEGMFMNQVHFNEPLRKWNTLRVKNFSYMFANATSFNQPINNWNTSSGVD
;
A
#
# COMPACT_ATOMS: atom_id res chain seq x y z
N MET A 1 -35.83 1.06 1.14
CA MET A 1 -35.55 1.65 -0.19
C MET A 1 -34.09 1.38 -0.51
N SER A 2 -33.82 0.82 -1.69
CA SER A 2 -32.53 0.50 -2.35
C SER A 2 -31.44 1.59 -2.18
N VAL A 3 -30.13 1.34 -2.35
CA VAL A 3 -29.48 0.95 -3.63
C VAL A 3 -28.17 0.16 -3.44
N HIS A 4 -27.95 -0.70 -4.44
CA HIS A 4 -26.91 -1.69 -4.72
C HIS A 4 -25.46 -1.17 -4.84
N TYR A 5 -24.50 -2.07 -4.58
CA TYR A 5 -23.23 -2.09 -5.32
C TYR A 5 -23.02 -3.48 -5.92
N TYR A 6 -23.17 -3.55 -7.24
CA TYR A 6 -22.66 -4.64 -8.08
C TYR A 6 -21.16 -4.43 -8.26
N PHE A 7 -20.34 -5.45 -8.00
CA PHE A 7 -19.01 -5.55 -8.60
C PHE A 7 -18.87 -6.90 -9.28
N SER A 8 -18.96 -6.85 -10.61
CA SER A 8 -18.70 -7.95 -11.53
C SER A 8 -17.21 -8.28 -11.50
N LEU A 9 -16.87 -9.50 -11.06
CA LEU A 9 -15.51 -10.05 -11.13
C LEU A 9 -15.30 -10.77 -12.47
N VAL A 10 -14.64 -10.09 -13.40
CA VAL A 10 -13.94 -10.66 -14.57
C VAL A 10 -12.71 -9.75 -14.75
N SER A 11 -11.45 -10.17 -14.68
CA SER A 11 -10.81 -11.46 -14.86
C SER A 11 -9.49 -11.50 -14.06
N SER A 12 -8.95 -12.71 -13.90
CA SER A 12 -7.52 -12.99 -13.66
C SER A 12 -6.96 -12.79 -12.24
N GLY A 13 -7.20 -13.77 -11.36
CA GLY A 13 -6.12 -14.20 -10.46
C GLY A 13 -6.31 -14.16 -8.94
N LEU A 14 -7.52 -14.12 -8.39
CA LEU A 14 -7.74 -14.38 -6.95
C LEU A 14 -8.57 -15.64 -6.71
N LYS A 15 -7.90 -16.75 -6.40
CA LYS A 15 -8.50 -17.78 -5.54
C LYS A 15 -8.41 -17.28 -4.11
N CYS A 16 -9.48 -16.68 -3.61
CA CYS A 16 -9.82 -16.78 -2.20
C CYS A 16 -11.32 -17.10 -2.13
N LEU A 17 -11.63 -18.36 -2.47
CA LEU A 17 -12.96 -18.92 -2.28
C LEU A 17 -12.98 -19.60 -0.91
N SER A 18 -13.61 -18.96 0.07
CA SER A 18 -14.29 -19.69 1.14
C SER A 18 -15.44 -18.82 1.68
N LEU A 19 -16.61 -18.96 1.06
CA LEU A 19 -17.87 -18.69 1.75
C LEU A 19 -18.07 -19.78 2.80
N LEU A 20 -18.30 -19.39 4.05
CA LEU A 20 -18.75 -20.26 5.12
C LEU A 20 -20.24 -20.57 4.94
N VAL A 21 -20.58 -21.81 4.59
CA VAL A 21 -21.86 -22.42 4.98
C VAL A 21 -21.60 -23.89 5.30
N GLY A 22 -21.75 -24.26 6.58
CA GLY A 22 -21.72 -25.65 7.05
C GLY A 22 -20.54 -25.94 7.96
N GLY A 23 -20.84 -26.23 9.24
CA GLY A 23 -19.87 -26.36 10.32
C GLY A 23 -18.70 -27.30 10.03
N ALA A 24 -17.50 -26.74 10.08
CA ALA A 24 -16.25 -27.47 10.28
C ALA A 24 -15.23 -26.49 10.86
N SER A 25 -14.56 -26.96 11.90
CA SER A 25 -13.59 -26.26 12.72
C SER A 25 -12.57 -25.47 11.89
N PHE A 26 -12.40 -24.18 12.19
CA PHE A 26 -11.25 -23.41 11.70
C PHE A 26 -9.99 -23.96 12.37
N LEU A 27 -9.30 -24.88 11.69
CA LEU A 27 -7.90 -25.13 11.97
C LEU A 27 -7.15 -23.83 11.69
N LEU A 28 -6.31 -23.41 12.64
CA LEU A 28 -5.38 -22.29 12.54
C LEU A 28 -4.43 -22.49 11.35
N GLY A 29 -4.92 -22.15 10.15
CA GLY A 29 -4.10 -22.02 8.96
C GLY A 29 -3.15 -20.85 9.15
N THR A 30 -1.89 -21.03 8.75
CA THR A 30 -0.91 -19.95 8.64
C THR A 30 -1.55 -18.70 8.05
N PRO A 31 -1.34 -17.49 8.61
CA PRO A 31 -1.95 -16.28 8.05
C PRO A 31 -1.53 -16.17 6.58
N ALA A 32 -2.51 -16.13 5.68
CA ALA A 32 -2.26 -16.02 4.26
C ALA A 32 -1.43 -14.75 3.99
N ILE A 33 -0.26 -14.93 3.37
CA ILE A 33 0.58 -13.83 2.90
C ILE A 33 0.17 -13.52 1.46
N PHE A 34 -0.19 -12.27 1.20
CA PHE A 34 -0.51 -11.77 -0.13
C PHE A 34 0.76 -11.24 -0.79
N THR A 35 1.09 -11.74 -1.98
CA THR A 35 2.27 -11.31 -2.74
C THR A 35 1.83 -10.69 -4.07
N PRO A 36 1.51 -9.38 -4.11
CA PRO A 36 1.19 -8.69 -5.36
C PRO A 36 2.35 -8.74 -6.34
N LYS A 37 2.03 -8.84 -7.63
CA LYS A 37 3.04 -8.93 -8.71
C LYS A 37 3.42 -7.56 -9.27
N ASP A 38 2.60 -6.55 -9.01
CA ASP A 38 2.73 -5.21 -9.54
C ASP A 38 2.05 -4.17 -8.63
N LYS A 39 2.18 -2.89 -8.99
CA LYS A 39 1.59 -1.78 -8.24
C LYS A 39 0.06 -1.86 -8.16
N ALA A 40 -0.60 -2.25 -9.26
CA ALA A 40 -2.06 -2.28 -9.34
C ALA A 40 -2.66 -3.36 -8.41
N SER A 41 -2.08 -4.56 -8.42
CA SER A 41 -2.47 -5.64 -7.51
C SER A 41 -2.19 -5.28 -6.04
N LEU A 42 -1.09 -4.56 -5.76
CA LEU A 42 -0.86 -4.01 -4.43
C LEU A 42 -1.97 -3.01 -4.05
N GLN A 43 -2.26 -2.01 -4.88
CA GLN A 43 -3.33 -1.03 -4.63
C GLN A 43 -4.69 -1.69 -4.37
N ALA A 44 -5.05 -2.75 -5.11
CA ALA A 44 -6.28 -3.49 -4.88
C ALA A 44 -6.32 -4.15 -3.49
N LEU A 45 -5.20 -4.73 -3.02
CA LEU A 45 -5.10 -5.26 -1.65
C LEU A 45 -5.19 -4.15 -0.60
N LEU A 46 -4.60 -2.98 -0.89
CA LEU A 46 -4.59 -1.85 0.04
C LEU A 46 -5.99 -1.25 0.27
N GLN A 47 -6.89 -1.33 -0.71
CA GLN A 47 -8.27 -0.87 -0.58
C GLN A 47 -9.15 -1.78 0.30
N ASN A 48 -8.67 -2.99 0.64
CA ASN A 48 -9.41 -3.90 1.52
C ASN A 48 -9.11 -3.59 3.00
N PRO A 49 -10.08 -3.12 3.79
CA PRO A 49 -9.86 -2.77 5.21
C PRO A 49 -9.58 -3.99 6.10
N HIS A 50 -9.88 -5.21 5.64
CA HIS A 50 -9.66 -6.44 6.41
C HIS A 50 -8.26 -7.04 6.21
N ILE A 51 -7.50 -6.55 5.23
CA ILE A 51 -6.13 -7.02 4.99
C ILE A 51 -5.17 -6.15 5.80
N SER A 52 -4.48 -6.77 6.76
CA SER A 52 -3.41 -6.09 7.48
C SER A 52 -2.23 -5.86 6.54
N LEU A 53 -1.62 -4.68 6.62
CA LEU A 53 -0.39 -4.36 5.85
C LEU A 53 0.74 -5.37 6.13
N GLN A 54 0.77 -5.98 7.31
CA GLN A 54 1.78 -6.97 7.69
C GLN A 54 1.66 -8.29 6.92
N GLN A 55 0.50 -8.54 6.31
CA GLN A 55 0.24 -9.74 5.52
C GLN A 55 0.61 -9.56 4.05
N ILE A 56 1.18 -8.41 3.67
CA ILE A 56 1.53 -8.10 2.29
C ILE A 56 3.04 -8.20 2.12
N ASP A 57 3.48 -9.08 1.23
CA ASP A 57 4.86 -9.23 0.78
C ASP A 57 5.07 -8.43 -0.51
N THR A 58 5.82 -7.34 -0.41
CA THR A 58 6.04 -6.37 -1.49
C THR A 58 7.14 -6.75 -2.47
N LYS A 59 7.80 -7.90 -2.33
CA LYS A 59 9.05 -8.27 -3.04
C LYS A 59 9.09 -8.10 -4.56
N HIS A 60 7.94 -8.08 -5.22
CA HIS A 60 7.83 -7.92 -6.69
C HIS A 60 7.45 -6.51 -7.13
N VAL A 61 7.08 -5.62 -6.21
CA VAL A 61 6.61 -4.27 -6.51
C VAL A 61 7.78 -3.29 -6.44
N LYS A 62 8.27 -2.88 -7.62
CA LYS A 62 9.35 -1.88 -7.73
C LYS A 62 8.87 -0.44 -7.73
N ASP A 63 7.64 -0.22 -8.17
CA ASP A 63 7.01 1.10 -8.25
C ASP A 63 5.95 1.21 -7.15
N MET A 64 6.24 2.05 -6.16
CA MET A 64 5.36 2.38 -5.04
C MET A 64 4.83 3.82 -5.12
N SER A 65 4.94 4.45 -6.30
CA SER A 65 4.46 5.81 -6.49
C SER A 65 2.95 5.92 -6.25
N TYR A 66 2.55 6.95 -5.51
CA TYR A 66 1.16 7.30 -5.22
C TYR A 66 0.29 6.11 -4.72
N LEU A 67 0.89 5.14 -4.01
CA LEU A 67 0.18 3.91 -3.62
C LEU A 67 -1.10 4.16 -2.81
N PHE A 68 -1.08 5.13 -1.90
CA PHE A 68 -2.20 5.46 -1.00
C PHE A 68 -3.12 6.55 -1.57
N CYS A 69 -3.06 6.75 -2.88
CA CYS A 69 -3.77 7.78 -3.61
C CYS A 69 -4.88 7.19 -4.47
N LEU A 70 -6.14 7.60 -4.28
CA LEU A 70 -7.18 7.38 -5.29
C LEU A 70 -7.02 8.41 -6.39
N GLN A 71 -6.98 7.92 -7.63
CA GLN A 71 -6.91 8.75 -8.81
C GLN A 71 -8.31 8.81 -9.46
N GLU A 72 -9.24 9.57 -8.89
CA GLU A 72 -10.54 9.82 -9.53
C GLU A 72 -11.06 11.26 -9.27
N PRO A 73 -11.51 12.01 -10.32
CA PRO A 73 -11.24 11.78 -11.73
C PRO A 73 -9.82 12.25 -12.12
N LEU A 74 -9.26 11.52 -13.09
CA LEU A 74 -7.95 11.63 -13.74
C LEU A 74 -7.53 12.99 -14.36
N HIS A 75 -8.20 14.11 -14.02
CA HIS A 75 -8.01 15.39 -14.71
C HIS A 75 -7.15 16.41 -13.96
N LYS A 76 -6.78 16.16 -12.70
CA LYS A 76 -5.85 17.03 -11.97
C LYS A 76 -4.63 16.28 -11.47
N LYS A 77 -3.53 16.42 -12.23
CA LYS A 77 -2.17 16.17 -11.75
C LYS A 77 -1.98 16.96 -10.45
N GLY A 78 -1.66 16.28 -9.35
CA GLY A 78 -1.36 16.90 -8.05
C GLY A 78 -2.49 16.90 -7.01
N ILE A 79 -3.65 16.27 -7.27
CA ILE A 79 -4.62 15.96 -6.21
C ILE A 79 -4.44 14.51 -5.79
N CYS A 80 -4.21 14.30 -4.49
CA CYS A 80 -4.20 12.98 -3.90
C CYS A 80 -5.32 12.83 -2.87
N THR A 81 -6.24 11.90 -3.13
CA THR A 81 -7.35 11.58 -2.22
C THR A 81 -6.99 10.31 -1.45
N ALA A 82 -6.75 10.44 -0.15
CA ALA A 82 -6.48 9.31 0.73
C ALA A 82 -7.71 8.38 0.84
N TYR A 83 -7.47 7.07 0.90
CA TYR A 83 -8.52 6.05 1.08
C TYR A 83 -8.26 5.10 2.25
N ARG A 84 -7.12 5.28 2.93
CA ARG A 84 -6.71 4.50 4.09
C ARG A 84 -6.28 5.46 5.19
N GLU A 85 -6.73 5.19 6.41
CA GLU A 85 -6.34 5.94 7.61
C GLU A 85 -5.44 5.11 8.53
N ASP A 86 -5.56 3.76 8.51
CA ASP A 86 -4.72 2.86 9.31
C ASP A 86 -3.51 2.34 8.52
N PHE A 87 -2.32 2.71 8.99
CA PHE A 87 -1.04 2.30 8.40
C PHE A 87 -0.28 1.28 9.26
N LYS A 88 -0.91 0.74 10.31
CA LYS A 88 -0.25 -0.14 11.28
C LYS A 88 0.46 -1.31 10.60
N GLY A 89 1.77 -1.36 10.81
CA GLY A 89 2.61 -2.46 10.34
C GLY A 89 3.24 -2.24 8.97
N ILE A 90 3.01 -1.10 8.31
CA ILE A 90 3.71 -0.72 7.08
C ILE A 90 5.25 -0.69 7.24
N GLY A 91 5.73 -0.35 8.43
CA GLY A 91 7.16 -0.37 8.75
C GLY A 91 7.81 -1.78 8.73
N LYS A 92 7.01 -2.84 8.53
CA LYS A 92 7.51 -4.21 8.35
C LYS A 92 7.74 -4.60 6.89
N TRP A 93 7.29 -3.78 5.93
CA TRP A 93 7.52 -4.04 4.52
C TRP A 93 9.02 -4.07 4.21
N ASP A 94 9.42 -5.06 3.40
CA ASP A 94 10.71 -5.00 2.72
C ASP A 94 10.57 -4.10 1.49
N VAL A 95 11.30 -2.99 1.50
CA VAL A 95 11.33 -2.03 0.39
C VAL A 95 12.70 -1.95 -0.27
N SER A 96 13.61 -2.86 0.07
CA SER A 96 14.99 -2.86 -0.42
C SER A 96 15.10 -3.01 -1.94
N HIS A 97 14.04 -3.48 -2.59
CA HIS A 97 13.94 -3.67 -4.05
C HIS A 97 13.21 -2.52 -4.77
N VAL A 98 12.63 -1.57 -4.04
CA VAL A 98 11.81 -0.48 -4.58
C VAL A 98 12.71 0.55 -5.26
N GLU A 99 12.28 1.02 -6.43
CA GLU A 99 13.02 2.00 -7.24
C GLU A 99 12.30 3.35 -7.32
N ASN A 100 10.97 3.39 -7.15
CA ASN A 100 10.17 4.62 -7.20
C ASN A 100 9.22 4.72 -5.98
N MET A 101 9.32 5.81 -5.21
CA MET A 101 8.46 6.14 -4.07
C MET A 101 7.77 7.52 -4.23
N GLU A 102 7.72 8.06 -5.45
CA GLU A 102 7.11 9.36 -5.75
C GLU A 102 5.71 9.48 -5.15
N GLY A 103 5.49 10.49 -4.31
CA GLY A 103 4.17 10.77 -3.74
C GLY A 103 3.53 9.63 -2.94
N MET A 104 4.31 8.62 -2.49
CA MET A 104 3.75 7.44 -1.82
C MET A 104 2.82 7.80 -0.65
N PHE A 105 3.22 8.78 0.17
CA PHE A 105 2.43 9.30 1.30
C PHE A 105 1.92 10.74 1.08
N MET A 106 1.79 11.18 -0.17
CA MET A 106 1.24 12.50 -0.47
C MET A 106 -0.19 12.65 0.08
N ASN A 107 -0.46 13.77 0.75
CA ASN A 107 -1.73 14.11 1.41
C ASN A 107 -2.22 13.09 2.47
N GLN A 108 -1.36 12.16 2.94
CA GLN A 108 -1.75 11.21 3.99
C GLN A 108 -1.67 11.88 5.37
N VAL A 109 -2.65 12.73 5.68
CA VAL A 109 -2.63 13.58 6.88
C VAL A 109 -2.66 12.81 8.21
N HIS A 110 -3.06 11.53 8.21
CA HIS A 110 -3.05 10.66 9.39
C HIS A 110 -1.80 9.75 9.48
N PHE A 111 -0.90 9.81 8.51
CA PHE A 111 0.27 8.94 8.46
C PHE A 111 1.33 9.37 9.48
N ASN A 112 1.70 8.47 10.41
CA ASN A 112 2.78 8.70 11.39
C ASN A 112 3.47 7.39 11.85
N GLU A 113 3.54 6.39 10.97
CA GLU A 113 4.13 5.09 11.30
C GLU A 113 5.66 5.09 11.18
N PRO A 114 6.38 4.36 12.06
CA PRO A 114 7.84 4.34 12.03
C PRO A 114 8.37 3.59 10.80
N LEU A 115 9.20 4.27 10.00
CA LEU A 115 9.83 3.72 8.78
C LEU A 115 11.33 3.41 8.92
N ARG A 116 11.87 3.47 10.15
CA ARG A 116 13.31 3.30 10.44
C ARG A 116 13.95 1.99 9.97
N LYS A 117 13.14 0.98 9.61
CA LYS A 117 13.63 -0.33 9.14
C LYS A 117 13.75 -0.40 7.62
N TRP A 118 13.23 0.59 6.92
CA TRP A 118 13.26 0.61 5.46
C TRP A 118 14.66 0.84 4.95
N ASN A 119 15.05 0.03 3.96
CA ASN A 119 16.28 0.19 3.21
C ASN A 119 15.94 0.86 1.88
N THR A 120 16.35 2.12 1.72
CA THR A 120 16.01 2.93 0.54
C THR A 120 17.14 3.02 -0.48
N LEU A 121 18.18 2.19 -0.38
CA LEU A 121 19.39 2.28 -1.22
C LEU A 121 19.12 2.26 -2.74
N ARG A 122 18.06 1.56 -3.16
CA ARG A 122 17.69 1.41 -4.57
C ARG A 122 16.67 2.44 -5.06
N VAL A 123 16.11 3.24 -4.17
CA VAL A 123 15.10 4.24 -4.52
C VAL A 123 15.77 5.38 -5.26
N LYS A 124 15.22 5.71 -6.43
CA LYS A 124 15.71 6.77 -7.31
C LYS A 124 14.82 8.01 -7.27
N ASN A 125 13.54 7.86 -6.94
CA ASN A 125 12.60 8.98 -6.93
C ASN A 125 11.85 9.02 -5.59
N PHE A 126 12.00 10.14 -4.89
CA PHE A 126 11.33 10.48 -3.62
C PHE A 126 10.44 11.74 -3.76
N SER A 127 10.28 12.28 -4.98
CA SER A 127 9.58 13.55 -5.20
C SER A 127 8.16 13.46 -4.62
N TYR A 128 7.74 14.48 -3.89
CA TYR A 128 6.45 14.56 -3.19
C TYR A 128 6.16 13.47 -2.15
N MET A 129 7.11 12.61 -1.76
CA MET A 129 6.84 11.42 -0.92
C MET A 129 6.02 11.71 0.35
N PHE A 130 6.29 12.83 1.02
CA PHE A 130 5.57 13.30 2.21
C PHE A 130 4.88 14.66 2.03
N ALA A 131 4.67 15.10 0.79
CA ALA A 131 4.00 16.38 0.54
C ALA A 131 2.61 16.39 1.21
N ASN A 132 2.36 17.37 2.09
CA ASN A 132 1.16 17.50 2.91
C ASN A 132 0.84 16.30 3.84
N ALA A 133 1.81 15.46 4.18
CA ALA A 133 1.66 14.43 5.23
C ALA A 133 1.85 15.07 6.62
N THR A 134 0.91 15.92 7.03
CA THR A 134 1.08 16.87 8.14
C THR A 134 1.28 16.24 9.52
N SER A 135 0.82 15.00 9.75
CA SER A 135 1.04 14.30 11.02
C SER A 135 2.34 13.51 11.09
N PHE A 136 3.10 13.39 9.98
CA PHE A 136 4.30 12.58 9.97
C PHE A 136 5.42 13.24 10.78
N ASN A 137 5.86 12.56 11.83
CA ASN A 137 6.91 13.04 12.73
C ASN A 137 7.78 11.87 13.24
N GLN A 138 8.20 10.99 12.32
CA GLN A 138 9.06 9.85 12.63
C GLN A 138 10.47 10.07 12.09
N PRO A 139 11.51 9.55 12.77
CA PRO A 139 12.88 9.64 12.27
C PRO A 139 13.06 8.86 10.96
N ILE A 140 13.69 9.49 9.97
CA ILE A 140 14.07 8.92 8.66
C ILE A 140 15.56 9.09 8.37
N ASN A 141 16.36 9.39 9.39
CA ASN A 141 17.79 9.65 9.28
C ASN A 141 18.63 8.44 8.80
N ASN A 142 18.05 7.25 8.76
CA ASN A 142 18.70 6.04 8.24
C ASN A 142 18.50 5.85 6.72
N TRP A 143 17.70 6.71 6.08
CA TRP A 143 17.44 6.58 4.66
C TRP A 143 18.62 7.10 3.84
N ASN A 144 18.99 6.32 2.83
CA ASN A 144 19.92 6.79 1.82
C ASN A 144 19.13 7.54 0.74
N THR A 145 19.43 8.83 0.57
CA THR A 145 18.88 9.70 -0.47
C THR A 145 19.89 10.07 -1.55
N SER A 146 21.13 9.57 -1.49
CA SER A 146 22.19 9.91 -2.45
C SER A 146 21.92 9.37 -3.85
N SER A 147 21.12 8.30 -3.95
CA SER A 147 20.67 7.72 -5.23
C SER A 147 19.48 8.46 -5.84
N GLY A 148 18.89 9.43 -5.11
CA GLY A 148 17.75 10.21 -5.55
C GLY A 148 18.11 11.11 -6.74
N VAL A 149 17.31 11.03 -7.80
CA VAL A 149 17.34 11.96 -8.93
C VAL A 149 15.99 12.68 -8.93
N ASP A 150 16.04 14.01 -8.84
CA ASP A 150 14.87 14.90 -8.99
C ASP A 150 14.75 15.34 -10.45
#